data_AF-Q8DX32-F1
#
_entry.id   AF-Q8DX32-F1
#
_cell.length_a   1.000
_cell.length_b   1.000
_cell.length_c   1.000
_cell.angle_alpha   90.00
_cell.angle_beta   90.00
_cell.angle_gamma   90.00
#
_symmetry.space_group_name_H-M   'P 1'
#
loop_
_entity.id
_entity.type
_entity.pdbx_description
1 polymer ?
#
loop_
_entity_poly.entity_id
_entity_poly.type
_entity_poly.pdbx_seq_one_letter_code
_entity_poly.pdbx_strand_id
1 'polypeptide(L)'
;MLGLEFRKSIRGRTLFYIISTVALTYVLGYILPVGIDKIRHLTLGEFYFSTYTVFTQFGFLIFGFVIVYFFNKDYSDKCILYHYFSGYHLTKYFYTKLLVLFSEFFIAIIVCNILASLLWGYSLFYFLTTTILFSLVVLQYLLVVSTISILFSNMLVSIGVTIFYWITSIILVAIGGIFKVSAIFDASNSLYKIIGKLFSHPMTIDLTDFFIIVPYMICLSVISFLIVCLSNRRWLLNGM
;
A
#
# COMPACT_ATOMS: atom_id res chain seq x y z
N MET A 1 -3.67 14.67 18.69
CA MET A 1 -4.41 13.44 18.32
C MET A 1 -3.64 12.59 17.32
N LEU A 2 -3.00 13.17 16.30
CA LEU A 2 -2.01 12.45 15.48
C LEU A 2 -0.95 11.72 16.34
N GLY A 3 -0.35 12.41 17.32
CA GLY A 3 0.56 11.77 18.29
C GLY A 3 -0.08 10.70 19.19
N LEU A 4 -1.41 10.74 19.41
CA LEU A 4 -2.11 9.68 20.14
C LEU A 4 -2.31 8.45 19.25
N GLU A 5 -2.63 8.64 17.98
CA GLU A 5 -2.75 7.55 16.99
C GLU A 5 -1.39 6.87 16.74
N PHE A 6 -0.29 7.62 16.68
CA PHE A 6 1.06 7.04 16.67
C PHE A 6 1.34 6.20 17.94
N ARG A 7 1.04 6.75 19.12
CA ARG A 7 1.22 6.01 20.39
C ARG A 7 0.35 4.74 20.41
N LYS A 8 -0.88 4.81 19.90
CA LYS A 8 -1.76 3.65 19.74
C LYS A 8 -1.19 2.64 18.75
N SER A 9 -0.63 3.07 17.62
CA SER A 9 -0.01 2.17 16.65
C SER A 9 1.17 1.40 17.26
N ILE A 10 2.07 2.12 17.95
CA ILE A 10 3.22 1.53 18.65
C ILE A 10 2.75 0.57 19.75
N ARG A 11 1.88 1.02 20.65
CA ARG A 11 1.38 0.19 21.77
C ARG A 11 0.52 -0.98 21.29
N GLY A 12 -0.20 -0.77 20.20
CA GLY A 12 -1.08 -1.75 19.55
C GLY A 12 -0.35 -2.76 18.68
N ARG A 13 1.00 -2.70 18.62
CA ARG A 13 1.87 -3.55 17.79
C ARG A 13 1.64 -3.43 16.28
N THR A 14 0.82 -2.48 15.82
CA THR A 14 0.58 -2.25 14.39
C THR A 14 1.88 -1.88 13.68
N LEU A 15 2.70 -1.01 14.28
CA LEU A 15 4.02 -0.68 13.76
C LEU A 15 4.89 -1.93 13.56
N PHE A 16 4.84 -2.88 14.49
CA PHE A 16 5.59 -4.14 14.39
C PHE A 16 5.08 -5.01 13.23
N TYR A 17 3.75 -5.07 13.03
CA TYR A 17 3.16 -5.75 11.88
C TYR A 17 3.56 -5.08 10.56
N ILE A 18 3.60 -3.75 10.49
CA ILE A 18 4.06 -3.02 9.30
C ILE A 18 5.51 -3.34 9.00
N ILE A 19 6.41 -3.20 9.99
CA ILE A 19 7.83 -3.50 9.79
C ILE A 19 8.03 -4.95 9.36
N SER A 20 7.35 -5.90 10.02
CA SER A 20 7.46 -7.32 9.69
C SER A 20 6.96 -7.64 8.28
N THR A 21 5.82 -7.07 7.89
CA THR A 21 5.25 -7.29 6.55
C THR A 21 6.07 -6.66 5.45
N VAL A 22 6.60 -5.45 5.66
CA VAL A 22 7.51 -4.81 4.70
C VAL A 22 8.83 -5.58 4.62
N ALA A 23 9.42 -6.00 5.74
CA ALA A 23 10.63 -6.83 5.70
C ALA A 23 10.39 -8.16 4.96
N LEU A 24 9.22 -8.78 5.18
CA LEU A 24 8.82 -10.00 4.49
C LEU A 24 8.72 -9.81 2.98
N THR A 25 8.24 -8.66 2.47
CA THR A 25 8.19 -8.44 1.02
C THR A 25 9.58 -8.32 0.39
N TYR A 26 10.57 -7.76 1.08
CA TYR A 26 11.97 -7.75 0.62
C TYR A 26 12.59 -9.14 0.65
N VAL A 27 12.31 -9.93 1.69
CA VAL A 27 12.77 -11.33 1.77
C VAL A 27 12.17 -12.15 0.63
N LEU A 28 10.88 -12.03 0.36
CA LEU A 28 10.24 -12.67 -0.79
C LEU A 28 10.82 -12.17 -2.12
N GLY A 29 11.16 -10.87 -2.22
CA GLY A 29 11.81 -10.28 -3.38
C GLY A 29 13.18 -10.91 -3.68
N TYR A 30 13.89 -11.39 -2.65
CA TYR A 30 15.11 -12.19 -2.83
C TYR A 30 14.80 -13.65 -3.18
N ILE A 31 13.82 -14.26 -2.50
CA ILE A 31 13.49 -15.68 -2.67
C ILE A 31 12.93 -16.00 -4.06
N LEU A 32 12.13 -15.12 -4.65
CA LEU A 32 11.56 -15.31 -6.00
C LEU A 32 12.65 -15.64 -7.05
N PRO A 33 13.63 -14.76 -7.31
CA PRO A 33 14.61 -14.99 -8.37
C PRO A 33 15.65 -16.06 -8.02
N VAL A 34 16.02 -16.18 -6.75
CA VAL A 34 17.04 -17.16 -6.31
C VAL A 34 16.45 -18.56 -6.16
N GLY A 35 15.25 -18.66 -5.61
CA GLY A 35 14.58 -19.91 -5.31
C GLY A 35 13.82 -20.49 -6.51
N ILE A 36 13.01 -19.67 -7.18
CA ILE A 36 12.16 -20.13 -8.29
C ILE A 36 12.90 -20.04 -9.61
N ASP A 37 13.51 -18.89 -9.91
CA ASP A 37 14.17 -18.66 -11.20
C ASP A 37 15.63 -19.17 -11.25
N LYS A 38 16.15 -19.68 -10.12
CA LYS A 38 17.50 -20.26 -9.97
C LYS A 38 18.63 -19.36 -10.47
N ILE A 39 18.47 -18.05 -10.34
CA ILE A 39 19.49 -17.07 -10.73
C ILE A 39 20.66 -17.14 -9.73
N ARG A 40 21.88 -17.32 -10.23
CA ARG A 40 23.09 -17.51 -9.39
C ARG A 40 23.67 -16.22 -8.81
N HIS A 41 23.52 -15.11 -9.53
CA HIS A 41 23.99 -13.79 -9.09
C HIS A 41 22.89 -12.77 -9.35
N LEU A 42 22.38 -12.18 -8.28
CA LEU A 42 21.30 -11.19 -8.35
C LEU A 42 21.89 -9.78 -8.32
N THR A 43 21.65 -9.01 -9.38
CA THR A 43 22.01 -7.59 -9.39
C THR A 43 21.03 -6.76 -8.54
N LEU A 44 21.45 -5.56 -8.11
CA LEU A 44 20.60 -4.66 -7.32
C LEU A 44 19.29 -4.29 -8.05
N GLY A 45 19.37 -4.07 -9.36
CA GLY A 45 18.20 -3.76 -10.19
C GLY A 45 17.22 -4.93 -10.24
N GLU A 46 17.70 -6.16 -10.46
CA GLU A 46 16.88 -7.37 -10.46
C GLU A 46 16.23 -7.63 -9.09
N PHE A 47 16.97 -7.41 -8.00
CA PHE A 47 16.44 -7.50 -6.64
C PHE A 47 15.28 -6.52 -6.42
N TYR A 48 15.45 -5.26 -6.80
CA TYR A 48 14.40 -4.25 -6.61
C TYR A 48 13.21 -4.46 -7.53
N PHE A 49 13.42 -4.93 -8.76
CA PHE A 49 12.32 -5.30 -9.66
C PHE A 49 11.53 -6.52 -9.15
N SER A 50 12.23 -7.53 -8.63
CA SER A 50 11.58 -8.67 -7.98
C SER A 50 10.81 -8.22 -6.73
N THR A 51 11.39 -7.37 -5.89
CA THR A 51 10.72 -6.79 -4.72
C THR A 51 9.48 -5.99 -5.13
N TYR A 52 9.57 -5.19 -6.19
CA TYR A 52 8.43 -4.48 -6.78
C TYR A 52 7.30 -5.44 -7.18
N THR A 53 7.65 -6.60 -7.73
CA THR A 53 6.70 -7.66 -8.11
C THR A 53 5.95 -8.17 -6.88
N VAL A 54 6.64 -8.42 -5.77
CA VAL A 54 6.00 -8.81 -4.51
C VAL A 54 5.05 -7.72 -4.00
N PHE A 55 5.52 -6.46 -4.01
CA PHE A 55 4.72 -5.31 -3.58
C PHE A 55 3.42 -5.20 -4.38
N THR A 56 3.46 -5.46 -5.68
CA THR A 56 2.32 -5.25 -6.58
C THR A 56 1.36 -6.44 -6.64
N GLN A 57 1.89 -7.66 -6.61
CA GLN A 57 1.09 -8.89 -6.70
C GLN A 57 0.57 -9.33 -5.33
N PHE A 58 1.43 -9.37 -4.30
CA PHE A 58 1.05 -9.88 -2.97
C PHE A 58 0.83 -8.76 -1.95
N GLY A 59 1.38 -7.57 -2.18
CA GLY A 59 1.31 -6.46 -1.23
C GLY A 59 -0.12 -6.05 -0.89
N PHE A 60 -1.06 -6.13 -1.84
CA PHE A 60 -2.47 -5.83 -1.55
C PHE A 60 -3.04 -6.76 -0.46
N LEU A 61 -2.68 -8.04 -0.48
CA LEU A 61 -3.11 -9.03 0.52
C LEU A 61 -2.35 -8.84 1.85
N ILE A 62 -1.02 -8.76 1.78
CA ILE A 62 -0.15 -8.67 2.96
C ILE A 62 -0.42 -7.38 3.74
N PHE A 63 -0.37 -6.24 3.04
CA PHE A 63 -0.58 -4.93 3.67
C PHE A 63 -2.07 -4.66 3.92
N GLY A 64 -2.96 -5.16 3.06
CA GLY A 64 -4.40 -5.03 3.23
C GLY A 64 -4.87 -5.53 4.59
N PHE A 65 -4.36 -6.69 5.05
CA PHE A 65 -4.68 -7.21 6.37
C PHE A 65 -4.31 -6.25 7.51
N VAL A 66 -3.11 -5.66 7.47
CA VAL A 66 -2.63 -4.71 8.48
C VAL A 66 -3.45 -3.43 8.48
N ILE A 67 -3.81 -2.93 7.30
CA ILE A 67 -4.63 -1.72 7.13
C ILE A 67 -6.04 -1.96 7.70
N VAL A 68 -6.67 -3.08 7.33
CA VAL A 68 -7.98 -3.46 7.86
C VAL A 68 -7.91 -3.62 9.38
N TYR A 69 -6.90 -4.31 9.92
CA TYR A 69 -6.72 -4.44 11.37
C TYR A 69 -6.68 -3.08 12.07
N PHE A 70 -5.90 -2.13 11.55
CA PHE A 70 -5.74 -0.81 12.17
C PHE A 70 -7.01 0.03 12.17
N PHE A 71 -7.81 -0.02 11.10
CA PHE A 71 -9.08 0.70 11.03
C PHE A 71 -10.16 -0.02 11.83
N ASN A 72 -10.31 -1.33 11.64
CA ASN A 72 -11.43 -2.07 12.19
C ASN A 72 -11.35 -2.31 13.70
N LYS A 73 -10.14 -2.28 14.27
CA LYS A 73 -9.93 -2.41 15.71
C LYS A 73 -10.71 -1.37 16.52
N ASP A 74 -10.85 -0.14 16.02
CA ASP A 74 -11.61 0.89 16.75
C ASP A 74 -13.11 0.60 16.80
N TYR A 75 -13.68 -0.10 15.81
CA TYR A 75 -15.07 -0.57 15.88
C TYR A 75 -15.19 -1.68 16.91
N SER A 76 -14.27 -2.66 16.89
CA SER A 76 -14.25 -3.76 17.86
C SER A 76 -14.12 -3.26 19.30
N ASP A 77 -13.26 -2.26 19.52
CA ASP A 77 -13.01 -1.65 20.83
C ASP A 77 -14.05 -0.56 21.20
N LYS A 78 -15.08 -0.35 20.36
CA LYS A 78 -16.13 0.68 20.50
C LYS A 78 -15.60 2.11 20.74
N CYS A 79 -14.41 2.40 20.20
CA CYS A 79 -13.73 3.68 20.38
C CYS A 79 -14.27 4.77 19.44
N ILE A 80 -15.09 4.42 18.44
CA ILE A 80 -15.65 5.37 17.46
C ILE A 80 -16.51 6.45 18.13
N LEU A 81 -17.36 6.07 19.08
CA LEU A 81 -18.19 7.02 19.84
C LEU A 81 -17.33 8.02 20.63
N TYR A 82 -16.23 7.55 21.24
CA TYR A 82 -15.29 8.42 21.95
C TYR A 82 -14.66 9.46 21.02
N HIS A 83 -14.26 9.05 19.82
CA HIS A 83 -13.76 9.98 18.80
C HIS A 83 -14.82 11.01 18.41
N TYR A 84 -16.06 10.58 18.16
CA TYR A 84 -17.16 11.47 17.82
C TYR A 84 -17.45 12.50 18.91
N PHE A 85 -17.60 12.08 20.17
CA PHE A 85 -17.85 12.99 21.30
C PHE A 85 -16.67 13.92 21.60
N SER A 86 -15.45 13.54 21.21
CA SER A 86 -14.27 14.41 21.28
C SER A 86 -14.23 15.48 20.18
N GLY A 87 -15.28 15.62 19.37
CA GLY A 87 -15.38 16.57 18.26
C GLY A 87 -14.63 16.14 16.99
N TYR A 88 -14.34 14.84 16.82
CA TYR A 88 -13.71 14.32 15.60
C TYR A 88 -14.77 13.89 14.58
N HIS A 89 -14.83 14.60 13.46
CA HIS A 89 -15.56 14.17 12.28
C HIS A 89 -14.84 13.03 11.55
N LEU A 90 -15.58 12.23 10.78
CA LEU A 90 -15.07 11.07 10.03
C LEU A 90 -13.89 11.42 9.11
N THR A 91 -13.96 12.56 8.43
CA THR A 91 -12.88 13.00 7.53
C THR A 91 -11.56 13.19 8.28
N LYS A 92 -11.61 13.88 9.43
CA LYS A 92 -10.45 14.08 10.29
C LYS A 92 -9.94 12.77 10.87
N TYR A 93 -10.85 11.89 11.29
CA TYR A 93 -10.51 10.53 11.75
C TYR A 93 -9.76 9.74 10.68
N PHE A 94 -10.33 9.67 9.47
CA PHE A 94 -9.79 8.95 8.32
C PHE A 94 -8.39 9.41 7.95
N TYR A 95 -8.21 10.71 7.68
CA TYR A 95 -6.91 11.23 7.24
C TYR A 95 -5.85 11.19 8.34
N THR A 96 -6.23 11.33 9.62
CA THR A 96 -5.28 11.15 10.72
C THR A 96 -4.74 9.71 10.74
N LYS A 97 -5.62 8.72 10.60
CA LYS A 97 -5.23 7.31 10.55
C LYS A 97 -4.43 6.96 9.30
N LEU A 98 -4.86 7.45 8.14
CA LEU A 98 -4.17 7.25 6.87
C LEU A 98 -2.75 7.83 6.92
N LEU A 99 -2.58 9.03 7.46
CA LEU A 99 -1.25 9.66 7.60
C LEU A 99 -0.34 8.84 8.52
N VAL A 100 -0.84 8.37 9.66
CA VAL A 100 -0.07 7.51 10.58
C VAL A 100 0.40 6.26 9.85
N LEU A 101 -0.50 5.49 9.22
CA LEU A 101 -0.12 4.29 8.48
C LEU A 101 0.86 4.60 7.35
N PHE A 102 0.58 5.62 6.55
CA PHE A 102 1.46 6.01 5.43
C PHE A 102 2.87 6.33 5.92
N SER A 103 3.00 7.09 7.01
CA SER A 103 4.31 7.42 7.57
C SER A 103 5.06 6.21 8.12
N GLU A 104 4.36 5.26 8.75
CA GLU A 104 4.98 4.04 9.28
C GLU A 104 5.45 3.12 8.16
N PHE A 105 4.64 2.94 7.10
CA PHE A 105 5.05 2.22 5.90
C PHE A 105 6.23 2.91 5.20
N PHE A 106 6.20 4.24 5.07
CA PHE A 106 7.26 5.02 4.44
C PHE A 106 8.60 4.84 5.18
N ILE A 107 8.59 4.94 6.51
CA ILE A 107 9.78 4.71 7.33
C ILE A 107 10.26 3.26 7.19
N ALA A 108 9.37 2.27 7.22
CA ALA A 108 9.74 0.87 7.05
C ALA A 108 10.39 0.61 5.68
N ILE A 109 9.86 1.18 4.60
CA ILE A 109 10.43 1.09 3.25
C ILE A 109 11.84 1.70 3.21
N ILE A 110 12.03 2.89 3.80
CA ILE A 110 13.34 3.53 3.87
C ILE A 110 14.34 2.64 4.60
N VAL A 111 13.97 2.10 5.75
CA VAL A 111 14.84 1.20 6.53
C VAL A 111 15.21 -0.04 5.71
N CYS A 112 14.24 -0.68 5.05
CA CYS A 112 14.52 -1.84 4.20
C CYS A 112 15.39 -1.49 2.97
N ASN A 113 15.19 -0.33 2.35
CA ASN A 113 16.05 0.17 1.27
C ASN A 113 17.47 0.46 1.73
N ILE A 114 17.65 1.00 2.94
CA ILE A 114 18.98 1.19 3.54
C ILE A 114 19.65 -0.17 3.70
N LEU A 115 18.95 -1.15 4.30
CA LEU A 115 19.48 -2.51 4.49
C LEU A 115 19.86 -3.18 3.15
N ALA A 116 19.00 -3.06 2.13
CA ALA A 116 19.28 -3.58 0.80
C ALA A 116 20.51 -2.91 0.16
N SER A 117 20.65 -1.59 0.32
CA SER A 117 21.80 -0.84 -0.20
C SER A 117 23.11 -1.20 0.50
N LEU A 118 23.06 -1.60 1.77
CA LEU A 118 24.25 -2.07 2.51
C LEU A 118 24.73 -3.44 2.00
N LEU A 119 23.81 -4.30 1.56
CA LEU A 119 24.13 -5.67 1.11
C LEU A 119 24.65 -5.71 -0.33
N TRP A 120 24.10 -4.88 -1.23
CA TRP A 120 24.40 -4.92 -2.68
C TRP A 120 25.15 -3.68 -3.21
N GLY A 121 25.44 -2.71 -2.34
CA GLY A 121 26.08 -1.45 -2.71
C GLY A 121 25.09 -0.31 -2.96
N TYR A 122 25.46 0.90 -2.54
CA TYR A 122 24.59 2.07 -2.63
C TYR A 122 24.56 2.66 -4.05
N SER A 123 23.33 2.91 -4.53
CA SER A 123 23.06 3.70 -5.73
C SER A 123 21.92 4.65 -5.43
N LEU A 124 22.18 5.96 -5.57
CA LEU A 124 21.18 7.01 -5.34
C LEU A 124 19.95 6.83 -6.24
N PHE A 125 20.16 6.44 -7.50
CA PHE A 125 19.09 6.24 -8.47
C PHE A 125 18.13 5.14 -8.02
N TYR A 126 18.66 3.95 -7.67
CA TYR A 126 17.82 2.84 -7.24
C TYR A 126 17.15 3.13 -5.90
N PHE A 127 17.86 3.76 -4.96
CA PHE A 127 17.33 4.12 -3.66
C PHE A 127 16.14 5.09 -3.76
N LEU A 128 16.26 6.18 -4.52
CA LEU A 128 15.18 7.16 -4.69
C LEU A 128 14.00 6.56 -5.45
N THR A 129 14.28 5.90 -6.58
CA THR A 129 13.24 5.31 -7.43
C THR A 129 12.40 4.29 -6.67
N THR A 130 13.03 3.38 -5.94
CA THR A 130 12.32 2.34 -5.17
C THR A 130 11.54 2.93 -4.01
N THR A 131 12.11 3.90 -3.30
CA THR A 131 11.42 4.57 -2.19
C THR A 131 10.15 5.26 -2.70
N ILE A 132 10.20 5.97 -3.82
CA ILE A 132 9.03 6.63 -4.40
C ILE A 132 8.02 5.58 -4.90
N LEU A 133 8.47 4.62 -5.70
CA LEU A 133 7.60 3.64 -6.34
C LEU A 133 6.86 2.76 -5.32
N PHE A 134 7.57 2.23 -4.32
CA PHE A 134 6.96 1.38 -3.30
C PHE A 134 6.01 2.18 -2.41
N SER A 135 6.33 3.44 -2.11
CA SER A 135 5.45 4.32 -1.36
C SER A 135 4.15 4.63 -2.12
N LEU A 136 4.22 4.79 -3.45
CA LEU A 136 3.03 5.03 -4.28
C LEU A 136 2.12 3.79 -4.34
N VAL A 137 2.71 2.59 -4.49
CA VAL A 137 1.96 1.33 -4.43
C VAL A 137 1.26 1.17 -3.08
N VAL A 138 1.99 1.41 -1.98
CA VAL A 138 1.40 1.33 -0.64
C VAL A 138 0.32 2.40 -0.42
N LEU A 139 0.51 3.62 -0.94
CA LEU A 139 -0.50 4.68 -0.85
C LEU A 139 -1.79 4.29 -1.58
N GLN A 140 -1.70 3.65 -2.74
CA GLN A 140 -2.88 3.11 -3.45
C GLN A 140 -3.64 2.14 -2.55
N TYR A 141 -2.93 1.20 -1.92
CA TYR A 141 -3.55 0.20 -1.05
C TYR A 141 -4.16 0.83 0.19
N LEU A 142 -3.46 1.78 0.80
CA LEU A 142 -3.97 2.55 1.93
C LEU A 142 -5.28 3.23 1.56
N LEU A 143 -5.35 3.96 0.44
CA LEU A 143 -6.57 4.65 0.03
C LEU A 143 -7.73 3.67 -0.19
N VAL A 144 -7.51 2.58 -0.93
CA VAL A 144 -8.57 1.61 -1.25
C VAL A 144 -9.03 0.86 0.00
N VAL A 145 -8.10 0.22 0.71
CA VAL A 145 -8.42 -0.67 1.84
C VAL A 145 -8.99 0.10 3.03
N SER A 146 -8.46 1.30 3.32
CA SER A 146 -9.01 2.12 4.42
C SER A 146 -10.42 2.62 4.10
N THR A 147 -10.71 2.93 2.84
CA THR A 147 -12.07 3.32 2.40
C THR A 147 -13.05 2.17 2.57
N ILE A 148 -12.66 0.94 2.17
CA ILE A 148 -13.46 -0.28 2.43
C ILE A 148 -13.69 -0.47 3.93
N SER A 149 -12.65 -0.29 4.74
CA SER A 149 -12.70 -0.44 6.21
C SER A 149 -13.62 0.59 6.90
N ILE A 150 -13.88 1.74 6.29
CA ILE A 150 -14.90 2.68 6.80
C ILE A 150 -16.31 2.15 6.55
N LEU A 151 -16.54 1.51 5.42
CA LEU A 151 -17.87 1.03 5.01
C LEU A 151 -18.32 -0.18 5.85
N PHE A 152 -17.39 -1.01 6.30
CA PHE A 152 -17.68 -2.25 7.01
C PHE A 152 -17.02 -2.26 8.40
N SER A 153 -17.83 -2.29 9.46
CA SER A 153 -17.36 -2.38 10.86
C SER A 153 -16.71 -3.72 11.17
N ASN A 154 -17.25 -4.81 10.62
CA ASN A 154 -16.74 -6.16 10.85
C ASN A 154 -15.42 -6.37 10.09
N MET A 155 -14.36 -6.70 10.84
CA MET A 155 -13.02 -6.94 10.30
C MET A 155 -12.99 -8.03 9.23
N LEU A 156 -13.68 -9.16 9.45
CA LEU A 156 -13.70 -10.28 8.49
C LEU A 156 -14.40 -9.89 7.18
N VAL A 157 -15.49 -9.11 7.28
CA VAL A 157 -16.20 -8.61 6.10
C VAL A 157 -15.32 -7.63 5.33
N SER A 158 -14.65 -6.70 6.02
CA SER A 158 -13.72 -5.76 5.39
C SER A 158 -12.60 -6.50 4.62
N ILE A 159 -11.97 -7.50 5.25
CA ILE A 159 -10.96 -8.36 4.59
C ILE A 159 -11.56 -9.06 3.35
N GLY A 160 -12.74 -9.66 3.47
CA GLY A 160 -13.38 -10.37 2.36
C GLY A 160 -13.67 -9.46 1.17
N VAL A 161 -14.17 -8.24 1.42
CA VAL A 161 -14.43 -7.24 0.37
C VAL A 161 -13.12 -6.73 -0.24
N THR A 162 -12.08 -6.54 0.56
CA THR A 162 -10.74 -6.17 0.10
C THR A 162 -10.17 -7.25 -0.84
N ILE A 163 -10.24 -8.53 -0.47
CA ILE A 163 -9.79 -9.63 -1.33
C ILE A 163 -10.61 -9.70 -2.63
N PHE A 164 -11.94 -9.55 -2.54
CA PHE A 164 -12.82 -9.55 -3.71
C PHE A 164 -12.49 -8.40 -4.68
N TYR A 165 -12.25 -7.19 -4.15
CA TYR A 165 -11.84 -6.04 -4.94
C TYR A 165 -10.53 -6.31 -5.68
N TRP A 166 -9.54 -6.88 -4.99
CA TRP A 166 -8.23 -7.19 -5.56
C TRP A 166 -8.29 -8.23 -6.67
N ILE A 167 -9.00 -9.34 -6.47
CA ILE A 167 -9.16 -10.36 -7.52
C ILE A 167 -9.89 -9.76 -8.73
N THR A 168 -10.94 -8.98 -8.48
CA THR A 168 -11.70 -8.32 -9.55
C THR A 168 -10.82 -7.34 -10.33
N SER A 169 -9.97 -6.56 -9.67
CA SER A 169 -9.10 -5.62 -10.35
C SER A 169 -8.05 -6.33 -11.21
N ILE A 170 -7.47 -7.43 -10.74
CA ILE A 170 -6.55 -8.26 -11.56
C ILE A 170 -7.25 -8.77 -12.82
N ILE A 171 -8.46 -9.33 -12.68
CA ILE A 171 -9.24 -9.83 -13.82
C ILE A 171 -9.53 -8.70 -14.82
N LEU A 172 -9.93 -7.53 -14.33
CA LEU A 172 -10.20 -6.36 -15.16
C LEU A 172 -8.94 -5.89 -15.91
N VAL A 173 -7.79 -5.81 -15.26
CA VAL A 173 -6.54 -5.45 -15.94
C VAL A 173 -6.17 -6.47 -17.03
N ALA A 174 -6.39 -7.77 -16.78
CA ALA A 174 -6.11 -8.83 -17.74
C ALA A 174 -6.96 -8.74 -19.02
N ILE A 175 -8.21 -8.27 -18.91
CA ILE A 175 -9.09 -8.01 -20.08
C ILE A 175 -8.53 -6.88 -20.95
N GLY A 176 -7.87 -5.89 -20.36
CA GLY A 176 -7.23 -4.79 -21.08
C GLY A 176 -8.15 -3.60 -21.42
N GLY A 177 -7.72 -2.75 -22.35
CA GLY A 177 -8.44 -1.51 -22.71
C GLY A 177 -8.51 -0.50 -21.56
N ILE A 178 -9.68 0.12 -21.36
CA ILE A 178 -9.94 1.08 -20.26
C ILE A 178 -9.76 0.42 -18.88
N PHE A 179 -9.96 -0.90 -18.78
CA PHE A 179 -9.88 -1.62 -17.52
C PHE A 179 -8.46 -1.71 -16.94
N LYS A 180 -7.42 -1.39 -17.73
CA LYS A 180 -6.04 -1.25 -17.22
C LYS A 180 -5.89 -0.17 -16.14
N VAL A 181 -6.82 0.79 -16.09
CA VAL A 181 -6.84 1.83 -15.05
C VAL A 181 -7.24 1.26 -13.68
N SER A 182 -7.91 0.10 -13.62
CA SER A 182 -8.38 -0.47 -12.35
C SER A 182 -7.23 -0.81 -11.37
N ALA A 183 -6.11 -1.32 -11.88
CA ALA A 183 -4.88 -1.50 -11.13
C ALA A 183 -3.66 -1.17 -12.01
N ILE A 184 -3.20 0.08 -11.94
CA ILE A 184 -2.09 0.58 -12.77
C ILE A 184 -0.76 -0.07 -12.42
N PHE A 185 -0.53 -0.37 -11.14
CA PHE A 185 0.70 -0.99 -10.68
C PHE A 185 0.70 -2.52 -10.78
N ASP A 186 -0.41 -3.15 -11.23
CA ASP A 186 -0.45 -4.60 -11.37
C ASP A 186 0.57 -5.12 -12.39
N ALA A 187 1.09 -6.34 -12.16
CA ALA A 187 2.08 -6.95 -13.03
C ALA A 187 1.58 -7.20 -14.46
N SER A 188 0.26 -7.32 -14.64
CA SER A 188 -0.38 -7.47 -15.95
C SER A 188 -0.47 -6.15 -16.72
N ASN A 189 -0.15 -5.02 -16.08
CA ASN A 189 -0.22 -3.70 -16.70
C ASN A 189 1.01 -3.39 -17.57
N SER A 190 0.86 -2.47 -18.52
CA SER A 190 1.99 -1.98 -19.34
C SER A 190 3.07 -1.30 -18.50
N LEU A 191 2.69 -0.63 -17.40
CA LEU A 191 3.62 0.06 -16.51
C LEU A 191 4.67 -0.90 -15.91
N TYR A 192 4.28 -2.14 -15.60
CA TYR A 192 5.18 -3.14 -15.04
C TYR A 192 6.38 -3.44 -15.96
N LYS A 193 6.14 -3.53 -17.27
CA LYS A 193 7.21 -3.75 -18.27
C LYS A 193 8.17 -2.56 -18.36
N ILE A 194 7.66 -1.34 -18.20
CA ILE A 194 8.46 -0.11 -18.21
C ILE A 194 9.35 -0.06 -16.98
N ILE A 195 8.80 -0.41 -15.81
CA ILE A 195 9.55 -0.49 -14.56
C ILE A 195 10.64 -1.57 -14.63
N GLY A 196 10.35 -2.72 -15.24
CA GLY A 196 11.36 -3.75 -15.50
C GLY A 196 12.54 -3.24 -16.32
N LYS A 197 12.25 -2.48 -17.39
CA LYS A 197 13.29 -1.82 -18.19
C LYS A 197 14.06 -0.77 -17.38
N LEU A 198 13.39 -0.06 -16.46
CA LEU A 198 14.01 0.99 -15.64
C LEU A 198 15.09 0.40 -14.73
N PHE A 199 14.78 -0.75 -14.14
CA PHE A 199 15.69 -1.46 -13.26
C PHE A 199 16.78 -2.21 -14.00
N SER A 200 16.56 -2.63 -15.26
CA SER A 200 17.61 -3.24 -16.07
C SER A 200 18.53 -2.18 -16.69
N HIS A 201 18.00 -1.08 -17.24
CA HIS A 201 18.72 -0.09 -18.03
C HIS A 201 18.34 1.36 -17.61
N PRO A 202 19.01 1.93 -16.59
CA PRO A 202 18.61 3.20 -15.97
C PRO A 202 18.61 4.43 -16.88
N MET A 203 19.39 4.43 -17.97
CA MET A 203 19.65 5.63 -18.79
C MET A 203 18.70 5.84 -19.98
N THR A 204 17.79 4.90 -20.28
CA THR A 204 17.06 4.89 -21.56
C THR A 204 15.58 5.23 -21.48
N ILE A 205 15.06 5.63 -20.30
CA ILE A 205 13.61 5.75 -20.10
C ILE A 205 13.16 7.20 -20.09
N ASP A 206 12.14 7.47 -20.89
CA ASP A 206 11.43 8.74 -20.93
C ASP A 206 10.50 8.84 -19.71
N LEU A 207 10.58 9.97 -18.98
CA LEU A 207 9.79 10.21 -17.77
C LEU A 207 8.29 10.35 -18.06
N THR A 208 7.92 10.57 -19.33
CA THR A 208 6.54 10.66 -19.80
C THR A 208 5.72 9.40 -19.53
N ASP A 209 6.36 8.23 -19.50
CA ASP A 209 5.71 6.94 -19.23
C ASP A 209 5.14 6.84 -17.80
N PHE A 210 5.65 7.63 -16.86
CA PHE A 210 5.18 7.68 -15.47
C PHE A 210 4.05 8.68 -15.26
N PHE A 211 3.70 9.46 -16.28
CA PHE A 211 2.71 10.54 -16.17
C PHE A 211 1.31 10.00 -15.82
N ILE A 212 0.98 8.77 -16.18
CA ILE A 212 -0.32 8.14 -15.87
C ILE A 212 -0.54 7.89 -14.37
N ILE A 213 0.53 7.80 -13.58
CA ILE A 213 0.45 7.51 -12.15
C ILE A 213 -0.18 8.68 -11.39
N VAL A 214 0.21 9.92 -11.72
CA VAL A 214 -0.26 11.13 -11.03
C VAL A 214 -1.78 11.31 -11.13
N PRO A 215 -2.43 11.35 -12.31
CA PRO A 215 -3.87 11.50 -12.41
C PRO A 215 -4.62 10.32 -11.80
N TYR A 216 -4.06 9.11 -11.84
CA TYR A 216 -4.63 7.95 -11.17
C TYR A 216 -4.68 8.12 -9.66
N MET A 217 -3.57 8.53 -9.03
CA MET A 217 -3.52 8.75 -7.58
C MET A 217 -4.44 9.90 -7.15
N ILE A 218 -4.55 10.96 -7.96
CA ILE A 218 -5.50 12.05 -7.74
C ILE A 218 -6.94 11.51 -7.80
N CYS A 219 -7.28 10.75 -8.84
CA CYS A 219 -8.62 10.17 -9.01
C CYS A 219 -9.00 9.27 -7.84
N LEU A 220 -8.11 8.37 -7.42
CA LEU A 220 -8.32 7.52 -6.24
C LEU A 220 -8.52 8.31 -4.96
N SER A 221 -7.74 9.37 -4.76
CA SER A 221 -7.85 10.23 -3.58
C SER A 221 -9.19 10.97 -3.56
N VAL A 222 -9.66 11.45 -4.70
CA VAL A 222 -10.98 12.10 -4.85
C VAL A 222 -12.11 11.10 -4.60
N ILE A 223 -12.05 9.89 -5.18
CA ILE A 223 -13.05 8.85 -4.97
C ILE A 223 -13.12 8.47 -3.49
N SER A 224 -11.96 8.24 -2.86
CA SER A 224 -11.87 7.94 -1.43
C SER A 224 -12.48 9.05 -0.59
N PHE A 225 -12.13 10.31 -0.86
CA PHE A 225 -12.69 11.48 -0.17
C PHE A 225 -14.22 11.56 -0.29
N LEU A 226 -14.78 11.37 -1.48
CA LEU A 226 -16.22 11.40 -1.71
C LEU A 226 -16.93 10.30 -0.91
N ILE A 227 -16.40 9.08 -0.92
CA ILE A 227 -16.97 7.96 -0.16
C ILE A 227 -16.93 8.25 1.34
N VAL A 228 -15.81 8.77 1.85
CA VAL A 228 -15.65 9.15 3.26
C VAL A 228 -16.68 10.21 3.66
N CYS A 229 -16.85 11.27 2.86
CA CYS A 229 -17.83 12.31 3.14
C CYS A 229 -19.27 11.79 3.19
N LEU A 230 -19.63 10.89 2.27
CA LEU A 230 -20.96 10.27 2.21
C LEU A 230 -21.20 9.24 3.32
N SER A 231 -20.13 8.70 3.92
CA SER A 231 -20.22 7.61 4.90
C SER A 231 -20.39 8.06 6.35
N ASN A 232 -20.50 9.36 6.64
CA ASN A 232 -20.63 9.91 8.00
C ASN A 232 -21.70 9.20 8.85
N ARG A 233 -22.91 9.05 8.31
CA ARG A 233 -24.02 8.40 9.03
C ARG A 233 -23.73 6.92 9.29
N ARG A 234 -23.17 6.23 8.28
CA ARG A 234 -22.83 4.81 8.36
C ARG A 234 -21.71 4.54 9.36
N TRP A 235 -20.70 5.41 9.40
CA TRP A 235 -19.59 5.33 10.35
C TRP A 235 -20.07 5.39 11.80
N LEU A 236 -21.04 6.27 12.12
CA LEU A 236 -21.63 6.35 13.46
C LEU A 236 -22.46 5.12 13.80
N LEU A 237 -23.31 4.66 12.86
CA LEU A 237 -24.09 3.42 13.04
C LEU A 237 -23.19 2.21 13.29
N ASN A 238 -22.07 2.13 12.57
CA ASN A 238 -21.06 1.10 12.71
C ASN A 238 -20.31 1.14 14.06
N GLY A 239 -20.34 2.27 14.76
CA GLY A 239 -19.64 2.50 16.03
C GLY A 239 -20.50 2.35 17.29
N MET A 240 -21.82 2.12 17.15
CA MET A 240 -22.75 1.83 18.25
C MET A 240 -22.83 0.33 18.54
#